data_AF-F6D848-F1
#
_entry.id   AF-F6D848-F1
#
_cell.length_a   1.000
_cell.length_b   1.000
_cell.length_c   1.000
_cell.angle_alpha   90.00
_cell.angle_beta   90.00
_cell.angle_gamma   90.00
#
_symmetry.space_group_name_H-M   'P 1'
#
loop_
_entity.id
_entity.type
_entity.pdbx_description
1 polymer ?
#
loop_
_entity_poly.entity_id
_entity_poly.type
_entity_poly.pdbx_seq_one_letter_code
_entity_poly.pdbx_strand_id
1 'polypeptide(L)'
;MKEMKLIDDLIEANSANTAPVKDVRVGVGWTCAHGKYGGVSKTYGIPVVHGNYTQDMGNLTDKTTLELAEYSRSWNLVEASIGVAAINSMIKPKGKTNINAQDLIMEEGKNKKITMVGKFPKIDEIRAVAKELWVLECDPTLLNPKKGIITESAAEYVFPGSDIIVITGSTLINKSLERYLELARHEDAYTILLGPSTSMSEVLFDYGADMLAGVEIIDPETILQKISQSGGMINTKVCKGEIKFRVMEK
;
A
#
# COMPACT_ATOMS: atom_id res chain seq x y z
N MET A 1 4.98 -0.74 24.00
CA MET A 1 4.30 0.09 22.98
C MET A 1 2.86 -0.38 22.89
N LYS A 2 1.92 0.50 22.55
CA LYS A 2 0.54 0.07 22.24
C LYS A 2 0.62 -0.93 21.07
N GLU A 3 -0.13 -2.03 21.16
CA GLU A 3 -0.19 -3.09 20.16
C GLU A 3 -0.50 -2.50 18.77
N MET A 4 0.19 -2.95 17.73
CA MET A 4 -0.04 -2.50 16.35
C MET A 4 -0.99 -3.51 15.69
N LYS A 5 -2.22 -3.54 16.20
CA LYS A 5 -3.13 -4.67 16.03
C LYS A 5 -3.32 -5.08 14.58
N LEU A 6 -3.52 -4.14 13.65
CA LEU A 6 -3.65 -4.48 12.22
C LEU A 6 -2.39 -5.17 11.65
N ILE A 7 -1.20 -4.69 12.02
CA ILE A 7 0.06 -5.30 11.59
C ILE A 7 0.21 -6.69 12.21
N ASP A 8 -0.12 -6.83 13.50
CA ASP A 8 -0.06 -8.10 14.22
C ASP A 8 -0.98 -9.16 13.57
N ASP A 9 -2.24 -8.81 13.31
CA ASP A 9 -3.23 -9.69 12.67
C ASP A 9 -2.81 -10.06 11.22
N LEU A 10 -2.21 -9.13 10.47
CA LEU A 10 -1.69 -9.41 9.12
C LEU A 10 -0.52 -10.41 9.15
N ILE A 11 0.39 -10.30 10.12
CA ILE A 11 1.51 -11.22 10.26
C ILE A 11 1.00 -12.59 10.70
N GLU A 12 0.15 -12.64 11.72
CA GLU A 12 -0.40 -13.88 12.26
C GLU A 12 -1.14 -14.68 11.18
N ALA A 13 -2.04 -14.02 10.43
CA ALA A 13 -2.83 -14.65 9.37
C ALA A 13 -1.98 -15.28 8.25
N ASN A 14 -0.72 -14.85 8.08
CA ASN A 14 0.17 -15.30 7.01
C ASN A 14 1.40 -16.06 7.52
N SER A 15 1.53 -16.24 8.83
CA SER A 15 2.69 -16.82 9.51
C SER A 15 3.01 -18.26 9.07
N ALA A 16 2.00 -19.02 8.64
CA ALA A 16 2.17 -20.37 8.09
C ALA A 16 3.04 -20.40 6.80
N ASN A 17 3.14 -19.27 6.08
CA ASN A 17 4.02 -19.14 4.91
C ASN A 17 5.32 -18.40 5.27
N THR A 18 6.08 -18.96 6.19
CA THR A 18 7.44 -18.52 6.50
C THR A 18 8.45 -19.22 5.59
N ALA A 19 9.04 -18.48 4.64
CA ALA A 19 10.01 -18.99 3.69
C ALA A 19 11.37 -18.30 3.90
N PRO A 20 12.51 -18.97 3.62
CA PRO A 20 13.79 -18.28 3.51
C PRO A 20 13.71 -17.15 2.49
N VAL A 21 14.28 -16.00 2.83
CA VAL A 21 14.33 -14.83 1.94
C VAL A 21 15.39 -15.08 0.87
N LYS A 22 14.96 -15.17 -0.39
CA LYS A 22 15.88 -15.39 -1.52
C LYS A 22 16.62 -14.12 -1.91
N ASP A 23 15.93 -12.98 -1.89
CA ASP A 23 16.49 -11.67 -2.16
C ASP A 23 15.56 -10.58 -1.58
N VAL A 24 16.14 -9.44 -1.22
CA VAL A 24 15.43 -8.25 -0.76
C VAL A 24 16.18 -7.03 -1.24
N ARG A 25 15.47 -6.10 -1.86
CA ARG A 25 16.07 -4.87 -2.38
C ARG A 25 15.25 -3.66 -2.04
N VAL A 26 15.94 -2.66 -1.48
CA VAL A 26 15.41 -1.35 -1.14
C VAL A 26 15.87 -0.37 -2.21
N GLY A 27 14.99 -0.05 -3.16
CA GLY A 27 15.22 0.98 -4.16
C GLY A 27 14.69 2.34 -3.73
N VAL A 28 14.92 3.36 -4.55
CA VAL A 28 14.58 4.77 -4.26
C VAL A 28 13.09 4.99 -3.99
N GLY A 29 12.21 4.29 -4.72
CA GLY A 29 10.76 4.43 -4.57
C GLY A 29 10.03 3.15 -4.16
N TRP A 30 10.66 1.99 -4.28
CA TRP A 30 10.05 0.69 -4.02
C TRP A 30 11.00 -0.25 -3.31
N THR A 31 10.44 -1.05 -2.41
CA THR A 31 11.11 -2.17 -1.75
C THR A 31 10.44 -3.45 -2.22
N CYS A 32 11.24 -4.50 -2.49
CA CYS A 32 10.75 -5.82 -2.86
C CYS A 32 11.41 -6.89 -1.99
N ALA A 33 10.63 -7.86 -1.56
CA ALA A 33 11.09 -9.07 -0.89
C ALA A 33 10.63 -10.30 -1.68
N HIS A 34 11.53 -11.26 -1.86
CA HIS A 34 11.26 -12.52 -2.53
C HIS A 34 11.40 -13.67 -1.54
N GLY A 35 10.25 -14.23 -1.14
CA GLY A 35 10.17 -15.47 -0.35
C GLY A 35 9.57 -16.59 -1.17
N LYS A 36 8.44 -17.14 -0.71
CA LYS A 36 7.62 -18.07 -1.51
C LYS A 36 6.96 -17.36 -2.70
N TYR A 37 6.45 -16.15 -2.48
CA TYR A 37 5.97 -15.23 -3.52
C TYR A 37 6.85 -13.98 -3.54
N GLY A 38 6.61 -13.08 -4.49
CA GLY A 38 7.17 -11.73 -4.47
C GLY A 38 6.21 -10.75 -3.81
N GLY A 39 6.73 -9.89 -2.95
CA GLY A 39 5.98 -8.79 -2.34
C GLY A 39 6.67 -7.46 -2.56
N VAL A 40 5.90 -6.42 -2.81
CA VAL A 40 6.42 -5.06 -3.01
C VAL A 40 5.74 -4.07 -2.08
N SER A 41 6.45 -3.00 -1.74
CA SER A 41 5.94 -1.90 -0.93
C SER A 41 6.62 -0.59 -1.37
N LYS A 42 5.99 0.55 -1.11
CA LYS A 42 6.60 1.88 -1.35
C LYS A 42 7.79 2.04 -0.40
N THR A 43 8.92 2.51 -0.90
CA THR A 43 10.01 2.97 -0.03
C THR A 43 9.69 4.40 0.41
N TYR A 44 9.45 4.61 1.69
CA TYR A 44 9.41 5.97 2.23
C TYR A 44 10.83 6.53 2.35
N GLY A 45 10.98 7.84 2.15
CA GLY A 45 12.29 8.50 2.21
C GLY A 45 12.97 8.31 3.57
N ILE A 46 14.31 8.37 3.56
CA ILE A 46 15.15 8.25 4.75
C ILE A 46 15.14 9.60 5.49
N PRO A 47 14.48 9.75 6.65
CA PRO A 47 14.44 11.04 7.35
C PRO A 47 15.82 11.46 7.87
N VAL A 48 16.71 10.50 8.14
CA VAL A 48 18.09 10.72 8.58
C VAL A 48 19.05 9.94 7.66
N VAL A 49 19.53 10.62 6.61
CA VAL A 49 20.33 10.00 5.53
C VAL A 49 21.56 9.24 6.05
N HIS A 50 22.21 9.72 7.11
CA HIS A 50 23.39 9.11 7.71
C HIS A 50 23.15 8.73 9.18
N GLY A 51 22.31 7.71 9.40
CA GLY A 51 22.01 7.22 10.76
C GLY A 51 20.79 6.32 10.85
N ASN A 52 19.95 6.29 9.81
CA ASN A 52 18.78 5.44 9.75
C ASN A 52 19.11 4.04 9.24
N TYR A 53 19.84 3.27 10.04
CA TYR A 53 20.25 1.91 9.68
C TYR A 53 19.10 0.92 9.84
N THR A 54 18.98 0.03 8.86
CA THR A 54 18.13 -1.15 8.97
C THR A 54 18.81 -2.18 9.89
N GLN A 55 18.07 -2.75 10.82
CA GLN A 55 18.51 -3.85 11.65
C GLN A 55 18.97 -5.02 10.77
N ASP A 56 20.13 -5.59 11.09
CA ASP A 56 20.73 -6.69 10.33
C ASP A 56 21.06 -6.34 8.87
N MET A 57 21.34 -5.05 8.59
CA MET A 57 21.83 -4.60 7.29
C MET A 57 23.03 -5.44 6.83
N GLY A 58 22.93 -6.00 5.62
CA GLY A 58 23.91 -6.94 5.06
C GLY A 58 23.57 -8.41 5.23
N ASN A 59 22.63 -8.74 6.15
CA ASN A 59 22.25 -10.13 6.50
C ASN A 59 20.74 -10.37 6.35
N LEU A 60 20.00 -9.52 5.64
CA LEU A 60 18.54 -9.64 5.51
C LEU A 60 18.11 -10.91 4.76
N THR A 61 18.96 -11.44 3.88
CA THR A 61 18.73 -12.69 3.16
C THR A 61 18.97 -13.93 4.01
N ASP A 62 19.58 -13.78 5.19
CA ASP A 62 19.78 -14.88 6.14
C ASP A 62 18.53 -15.16 6.99
N LYS A 63 17.47 -14.35 6.78
CA LYS A 63 16.22 -14.40 7.53
C LYS A 63 15.11 -15.11 6.77
N THR A 64 14.05 -15.43 7.50
CA THR A 64 12.75 -15.81 6.94
C THR A 64 11.89 -14.59 6.62
N THR A 65 10.89 -14.79 5.77
CA THR A 65 9.88 -13.75 5.49
C THR A 65 9.11 -13.34 6.73
N LEU A 66 8.89 -14.26 7.69
CA LEU A 66 8.25 -13.93 8.96
C LEU A 66 9.12 -13.00 9.81
N GLU A 67 10.42 -13.31 9.94
CA GLU A 67 11.35 -12.44 10.67
C GLU A 67 11.50 -11.06 10.03
N LEU A 68 11.48 -10.97 8.69
CA LEU A 68 11.43 -9.67 8.02
C LEU A 68 10.07 -8.98 8.18
N ALA A 69 8.96 -9.71 8.19
CA ALA A 69 7.63 -9.13 8.37
C ALA A 69 7.51 -8.37 9.70
N GLU A 70 8.21 -8.82 10.75
CA GLU A 70 8.31 -8.12 12.03
C GLU A 70 8.82 -6.67 11.91
N TYR A 71 9.61 -6.37 10.88
CA TYR A 71 10.18 -5.03 10.65
C TYR A 71 9.09 -4.00 10.32
N SER A 72 7.90 -4.44 9.91
CA SER A 72 6.74 -3.57 9.66
C SER A 72 6.35 -2.75 10.90
N ARG A 73 6.67 -3.23 12.10
CA ARG A 73 6.46 -2.53 13.38
C ARG A 73 7.43 -1.37 13.63
N SER A 74 8.53 -1.29 12.90
CA SER A 74 9.55 -0.27 13.12
C SER A 74 9.08 1.14 12.76
N TRP A 75 9.49 2.15 13.53
CA TRP A 75 9.31 3.55 13.17
C TRP A 75 10.34 4.06 12.16
N ASN A 76 11.39 3.29 11.88
CA ASN A 76 12.20 3.49 10.68
C ASN A 76 11.37 3.05 9.47
N LEU A 77 10.91 4.00 8.66
CA LEU A 77 10.01 3.68 7.56
C LEU A 77 10.67 2.86 6.43
N VAL A 78 12.00 2.84 6.33
CA VAL A 78 12.71 1.94 5.42
C VAL A 78 12.60 0.50 5.91
N GLU A 79 12.81 0.26 7.21
CA GLU A 79 12.57 -1.05 7.82
C GLU A 79 11.11 -1.47 7.68
N ALA A 80 10.20 -0.53 7.91
CA ALA A 80 8.78 -0.79 7.74
C ALA A 80 8.41 -1.18 6.29
N SER A 81 9.02 -0.51 5.29
CA SER A 81 8.86 -0.88 3.88
C SER A 81 9.34 -2.31 3.63
N ILE A 82 10.48 -2.72 4.18
CA ILE A 82 10.97 -4.11 4.10
C ILE A 82 9.95 -5.07 4.71
N GLY A 83 9.44 -4.77 5.90
CA GLY A 83 8.49 -5.64 6.57
C GLY A 83 7.16 -5.77 5.83
N VAL A 84 6.62 -4.67 5.28
CA VAL A 84 5.40 -4.73 4.46
C VAL A 84 5.64 -5.50 3.16
N ALA A 85 6.81 -5.34 2.52
CA ALA A 85 7.16 -6.15 1.35
C ALA A 85 7.25 -7.64 1.71
N ALA A 86 7.80 -7.97 2.88
CA ALA A 86 7.88 -9.33 3.39
C ALA A 86 6.49 -9.92 3.67
N ILE A 87 5.59 -9.19 4.35
CA ILE A 87 4.17 -9.57 4.53
C ILE A 87 3.53 -9.87 3.15
N ASN A 88 3.70 -8.97 2.19
CA ASN A 88 3.15 -9.14 0.84
C ASN A 88 3.72 -10.38 0.12
N SER A 89 4.98 -10.75 0.40
CA SER A 89 5.63 -11.96 -0.15
C SER A 89 5.16 -13.27 0.49
N MET A 90 4.52 -13.20 1.67
CA MET A 90 3.91 -14.33 2.37
C MET A 90 2.49 -14.60 1.89
N ILE A 91 1.85 -13.63 1.24
CA ILE A 91 0.48 -13.74 0.74
C ILE A 91 0.51 -14.28 -0.69
N LYS A 92 -0.39 -15.23 -1.01
CA LYS A 92 -0.73 -15.54 -2.41
C LYS A 92 -1.92 -14.68 -2.81
N PRO A 93 -1.75 -13.64 -3.65
CA PRO A 93 -2.88 -12.79 -4.03
C PRO A 93 -3.97 -13.60 -4.73
N LYS A 94 -5.21 -13.44 -4.26
CA LYS A 94 -6.41 -14.02 -4.87
C LYS A 94 -7.22 -12.94 -5.58
N GLY A 95 -8.38 -13.31 -6.11
CA GLY A 95 -9.33 -12.37 -6.71
C GLY A 95 -9.21 -12.23 -8.23
N LYS A 96 -10.08 -11.38 -8.77
CA LYS A 96 -10.24 -11.16 -10.22
C LYS A 96 -8.98 -10.50 -10.79
N THR A 97 -8.58 -10.90 -12.00
CA THR A 97 -7.48 -10.27 -12.77
C THR A 97 -8.02 -9.24 -13.75
N ASN A 98 -7.16 -8.35 -14.24
CA ASN A 98 -7.44 -7.40 -15.32
C ASN A 98 -8.52 -6.36 -15.02
N ILE A 99 -8.86 -6.15 -13.75
CA ILE A 99 -9.70 -5.04 -13.32
C ILE A 99 -8.78 -3.88 -12.97
N ASN A 100 -8.99 -2.74 -13.63
CA ASN A 100 -8.32 -1.51 -13.26
C ASN A 100 -9.18 -0.76 -12.24
N ALA A 101 -8.74 -0.78 -10.98
CA ALA A 101 -9.47 -0.12 -9.89
C ALA A 101 -9.65 1.40 -10.12
N GLN A 102 -8.77 2.06 -10.89
CA GLN A 102 -8.96 3.47 -11.25
C GLN A 102 -10.16 3.67 -12.17
N ASP A 103 -10.38 2.74 -13.10
CA ASP A 103 -11.51 2.80 -14.01
C ASP A 103 -12.81 2.49 -13.25
N LEU A 104 -12.76 1.60 -12.26
CA LEU A 104 -13.88 1.39 -11.32
C LEU A 104 -14.19 2.66 -10.51
N ILE A 105 -13.18 3.34 -9.95
CA ILE A 105 -13.39 4.59 -9.21
C ILE A 105 -14.00 5.67 -10.12
N MET A 106 -13.61 5.71 -11.40
CA MET A 106 -14.19 6.65 -12.37
C MET A 106 -15.67 6.34 -12.67
N GLU A 107 -16.02 5.07 -12.79
CA GLU A 107 -17.39 4.62 -13.07
C GLU A 107 -18.31 4.83 -11.86
N GLU A 108 -17.92 4.28 -10.70
CA GLU A 108 -18.69 4.35 -9.45
C GLU A 108 -18.66 5.74 -8.81
N GLY A 109 -17.62 6.53 -9.08
CA GLY A 109 -17.41 7.87 -8.51
C GLY A 109 -18.29 8.96 -9.11
N LYS A 110 -19.07 8.67 -10.16
CA LYS A 110 -19.88 9.68 -10.85
C LYS A 110 -20.94 10.29 -9.92
N ASN A 111 -20.89 11.61 -9.75
CA ASN A 111 -21.77 12.37 -8.86
C ASN A 111 -21.71 11.93 -7.37
N LYS A 112 -20.59 11.31 -6.95
CA LYS A 112 -20.30 10.89 -5.58
C LYS A 112 -19.33 11.83 -4.89
N LYS A 113 -19.35 11.89 -3.55
CA LYS A 113 -18.32 12.52 -2.73
C LYS A 113 -17.20 11.53 -2.48
N ILE A 114 -16.00 11.86 -2.91
CA ILE A 114 -14.85 10.96 -2.85
C ILE A 114 -13.75 11.56 -1.98
N THR A 115 -13.22 10.77 -1.06
CA THR A 115 -12.03 11.12 -0.29
C THR A 115 -10.91 10.13 -0.60
N MET A 116 -9.75 10.62 -0.99
CA MET A 116 -8.58 9.79 -1.28
C MET A 116 -7.45 10.07 -0.30
N VAL A 117 -6.83 9.01 0.23
CA VAL A 117 -5.56 9.08 0.95
C VAL A 117 -4.44 8.65 0.01
N GLY A 118 -3.59 9.61 -0.33
CA GLY A 118 -2.56 9.51 -1.35
C GLY A 118 -3.04 10.02 -2.70
N LYS A 119 -2.17 10.73 -3.41
CA LYS A 119 -2.44 11.22 -4.77
C LYS A 119 -2.24 10.13 -5.82
N PHE A 120 -3.34 9.70 -6.45
CA PHE A 120 -3.31 8.73 -7.55
C PHE A 120 -3.26 9.41 -8.94
N PRO A 121 -2.82 8.68 -9.99
CA PRO A 121 -3.01 9.10 -11.38
C PRO A 121 -4.48 9.39 -11.72
N LYS A 122 -4.72 10.18 -12.77
CA LYS A 122 -6.07 10.55 -13.27
C LYS A 122 -6.93 11.39 -12.29
N ILE A 123 -6.34 12.02 -11.27
CA ILE A 123 -7.07 12.85 -10.30
C ILE A 123 -7.95 13.95 -10.94
N ASP A 124 -7.49 14.58 -12.03
CA ASP A 124 -8.24 15.62 -12.72
C ASP A 124 -9.45 15.04 -13.49
N GLU A 125 -9.35 13.79 -13.98
CA GLU A 125 -10.47 13.07 -14.62
C GLU A 125 -11.52 12.67 -13.58
N ILE A 126 -11.08 12.12 -12.44
CA ILE A 126 -11.98 11.75 -11.33
C ILE A 126 -12.69 13.00 -10.79
N ARG A 127 -11.98 14.12 -10.67
CA ARG A 127 -12.56 15.40 -10.25
C ARG A 127 -13.67 15.89 -11.20
N ALA A 128 -13.54 15.62 -12.50
CA ALA A 128 -14.52 16.06 -13.48
C ALA A 128 -15.85 15.29 -13.39
N VAL A 129 -15.83 14.07 -12.84
CA VAL A 129 -17.03 13.22 -12.71
C VAL A 129 -17.59 13.18 -11.29
N ALA A 130 -16.76 13.42 -10.26
CA ALA A 130 -17.16 13.42 -8.86
C ALA A 130 -17.99 14.67 -8.51
N LYS A 131 -18.88 14.53 -7.53
CA LYS A 131 -19.61 15.67 -6.93
C LYS A 131 -18.68 16.50 -6.05
N GLU A 132 -17.78 15.84 -5.32
CA GLU A 132 -16.74 16.44 -4.49
C GLU A 132 -15.54 15.50 -4.44
N LEU A 133 -14.33 16.05 -4.43
CA LEU A 133 -13.10 15.26 -4.32
C LEU A 133 -12.10 15.94 -3.39
N TRP A 134 -11.84 15.30 -2.25
CA TRP A 134 -10.74 15.59 -1.34
C TRP A 134 -9.61 14.59 -1.54
N VAL A 135 -8.37 15.09 -1.56
CA VAL A 135 -7.17 14.25 -1.57
C VAL A 135 -6.27 14.65 -0.43
N LEU A 136 -6.01 13.69 0.45
CA LEU A 136 -5.13 13.79 1.60
C LEU A 136 -3.74 13.30 1.20
N GLU A 137 -2.73 14.15 1.32
CA GLU A 137 -1.36 13.82 0.93
C GLU A 137 -0.37 14.26 2.01
N CYS A 138 0.61 13.38 2.30
CA CYS A 138 1.63 13.62 3.31
C CYS A 138 2.87 14.30 2.72
N ASP A 139 3.10 14.21 1.41
CA ASP A 139 4.17 14.95 0.75
C ASP A 139 3.78 16.43 0.58
N PRO A 140 4.44 17.37 1.30
CA PRO A 140 4.09 18.78 1.24
C PRO A 140 4.30 19.38 -0.15
N THR A 141 5.14 18.78 -1.00
CA THR A 141 5.40 19.24 -2.36
C THR A 141 4.25 18.94 -3.33
N LEU A 142 3.34 18.05 -2.95
CA LEU A 142 2.18 17.64 -3.76
C LEU A 142 0.89 18.37 -3.37
N LEU A 143 0.90 19.13 -2.27
CA LEU A 143 -0.28 19.86 -1.78
C LEU A 143 -0.73 20.95 -2.74
N ASN A 144 -2.05 21.06 -2.90
CA ASN A 144 -2.69 22.10 -3.69
C ASN A 144 -4.13 22.32 -3.20
N PRO A 145 -4.33 23.17 -2.18
CA PRO A 145 -5.66 23.41 -1.61
C PRO A 145 -6.68 23.94 -2.62
N LYS A 146 -6.24 24.67 -3.66
CA LYS A 146 -7.14 25.13 -4.75
C LYS A 146 -7.72 23.97 -5.55
N LYS A 147 -7.04 22.82 -5.57
CA LYS A 147 -7.52 21.57 -6.15
C LYS A 147 -8.03 20.59 -5.08
N GLY A 148 -8.27 21.00 -3.85
CA GLY A 148 -8.71 20.09 -2.78
C GLY A 148 -7.67 19.01 -2.42
N ILE A 149 -6.38 19.25 -2.69
CA ILE A 149 -5.28 18.39 -2.26
C ILE A 149 -4.67 19.02 -0.99
N ILE A 150 -4.94 18.42 0.16
CA ILE A 150 -4.67 18.98 1.49
C ILE A 150 -3.88 17.99 2.35
N THR A 151 -3.41 18.44 3.52
CA THR A 151 -2.67 17.58 4.46
C THR A 151 -3.54 16.41 4.94
N GLU A 152 -2.89 15.28 5.10
CA GLU A 152 -3.39 14.07 5.73
C GLU A 152 -3.99 14.27 7.14
N SER A 153 -3.56 15.31 7.85
CA SER A 153 -4.13 15.69 9.16
C SER A 153 -5.61 16.10 9.08
N ALA A 154 -6.12 16.39 7.88
CA ALA A 154 -7.51 16.79 7.67
C ALA A 154 -8.51 15.61 7.61
N ALA A 155 -8.04 14.36 7.77
CA ALA A 155 -8.88 13.17 7.59
C ALA A 155 -10.19 13.20 8.37
N GLU A 156 -10.14 13.53 9.66
CA GLU A 156 -11.31 13.64 10.55
C GLU A 156 -12.37 14.65 10.07
N TYR A 157 -11.98 15.61 9.22
CA TYR A 157 -12.85 16.67 8.74
C TYR A 157 -13.45 16.40 7.37
N VAL A 158 -12.82 15.52 6.56
CA VAL A 158 -13.24 15.27 5.17
C VAL A 158 -13.71 13.85 4.91
N PHE A 159 -13.39 12.89 5.80
CA PHE A 159 -14.00 11.55 5.76
C PHE A 159 -15.53 11.63 5.95
N PRO A 160 -16.06 12.40 6.93
CA PRO A 160 -17.49 12.47 7.18
C PRO A 160 -18.37 12.75 5.96
N GLY A 161 -19.27 11.82 5.67
CA GLY A 161 -20.22 11.92 4.56
C GLY A 161 -19.61 11.69 3.16
N SER A 162 -18.44 11.05 3.08
CA SER A 162 -17.92 10.50 1.82
C SER A 162 -18.79 9.32 1.37
N ASP A 163 -19.02 9.18 0.06
CA ASP A 163 -19.65 7.99 -0.52
C ASP A 163 -18.60 6.91 -0.83
N ILE A 164 -17.38 7.32 -1.19
CA ILE A 164 -16.26 6.43 -1.54
C ILE A 164 -15.00 6.94 -0.87
N ILE A 165 -14.27 6.03 -0.21
CA ILE A 165 -12.99 6.32 0.42
C ILE A 165 -11.91 5.43 -0.22
N VAL A 166 -10.89 6.05 -0.80
CA VAL A 166 -9.77 5.32 -1.45
C VAL A 166 -8.50 5.53 -0.63
N ILE A 167 -7.90 4.48 -0.11
CA ILE A 167 -6.72 4.57 0.75
C ILE A 167 -5.55 3.87 0.06
N THR A 168 -4.39 4.54 -0.06
CA THR A 168 -3.19 3.86 -0.57
C THR A 168 -2.72 2.77 0.40
N GLY A 169 -2.37 1.59 -0.11
CA GLY A 169 -1.77 0.53 0.71
C GLY A 169 -0.45 0.92 1.38
N SER A 170 0.21 1.98 0.90
CA SER A 170 1.43 2.50 1.53
C SER A 170 1.21 3.11 2.92
N THR A 171 -0.04 3.41 3.30
CA THR A 171 -0.41 3.85 4.66
C THR A 171 -0.13 2.81 5.75
N LEU A 172 0.02 1.52 5.40
CA LEU A 172 0.44 0.50 6.36
C LEU A 172 1.87 0.77 6.87
N ILE A 173 2.73 1.26 5.97
CA ILE A 173 4.15 1.46 6.23
C ILE A 173 4.37 2.61 7.22
N ASN A 174 3.61 3.70 7.07
CA ASN A 174 3.64 4.88 7.95
C ASN A 174 2.64 4.79 9.13
N LYS A 175 2.04 3.62 9.37
CA LYS A 175 1.15 3.30 10.52
C LYS A 175 -0.19 4.05 10.52
N SER A 176 -0.54 4.73 9.44
CA SER A 176 -1.80 5.48 9.36
C SER A 176 -3.00 4.65 8.90
N LEU A 177 -2.76 3.48 8.29
CA LEU A 177 -3.81 2.65 7.70
C LEU A 177 -4.92 2.27 8.69
N GLU A 178 -4.54 1.80 9.89
CA GLU A 178 -5.52 1.34 10.88
C GLU A 178 -6.48 2.46 11.29
N ARG A 179 -5.98 3.69 11.48
CA ARG A 179 -6.84 4.85 11.79
C ARG A 179 -7.72 5.22 10.61
N TYR A 180 -7.22 5.20 9.37
CA TYR A 180 -8.07 5.53 8.22
C TYR A 180 -9.17 4.50 7.99
N LEU A 181 -8.89 3.22 8.18
CA LEU A 181 -9.90 2.18 8.11
C LEU A 181 -10.92 2.32 9.26
N GLU A 182 -10.47 2.64 10.47
CA GLU A 182 -11.36 2.96 11.59
C GLU A 182 -12.32 4.11 11.26
N LEU A 183 -11.80 5.22 10.73
CA LEU A 183 -12.61 6.35 10.28
C LEU A 183 -13.59 5.96 9.19
N ALA A 184 -13.12 5.24 8.18
CA ALA A 184 -13.96 4.81 7.07
C ALA A 184 -15.12 3.92 7.54
N ARG A 185 -14.93 3.05 8.54
CA ARG A 185 -16.01 2.24 9.14
C ARG A 185 -17.10 3.05 9.84
N HIS A 186 -16.80 4.27 10.26
CA HIS A 186 -17.81 5.16 10.86
C HIS A 186 -18.67 5.85 9.80
N GLU A 187 -18.29 5.72 8.52
CA GLU A 187 -19.01 6.27 7.38
C GLU A 187 -19.76 5.16 6.62
N ASP A 188 -20.87 5.51 5.98
CA ASP A 188 -21.55 4.64 5.01
C ASP A 188 -20.88 4.80 3.63
N ALA A 189 -19.59 4.47 3.58
CA ALA A 189 -18.73 4.69 2.42
C ALA A 189 -18.14 3.39 1.88
N TYR A 190 -18.08 3.25 0.56
CA TYR A 190 -17.38 2.14 -0.08
C TYR A 190 -15.86 2.36 -0.01
N THR A 191 -15.16 1.50 0.73
CA THR A 191 -13.76 1.67 1.09
C THR A 191 -12.83 0.79 0.26
N ILE A 192 -11.93 1.40 -0.49
CA ILE A 192 -11.01 0.74 -1.42
C ILE A 192 -9.57 0.92 -0.94
N LEU A 193 -8.86 -0.17 -0.68
CA LEU A 193 -7.41 -0.15 -0.51
C LEU A 193 -6.68 -0.36 -1.83
N LEU A 194 -5.89 0.62 -2.25
CA LEU A 194 -5.37 0.70 -3.60
C LEU A 194 -3.84 0.80 -3.65
N GLY A 195 -3.24 -0.01 -4.54
CA GLY A 195 -1.89 0.15 -5.03
C GLY A 195 -0.98 -1.04 -4.73
N PRO A 196 0.24 -1.04 -5.28
CA PRO A 196 1.14 -2.19 -5.18
C PRO A 196 1.54 -2.57 -3.75
N SER A 197 1.46 -1.64 -2.80
CA SER A 197 1.75 -1.90 -1.39
C SER A 197 0.62 -2.57 -0.62
N THR A 198 -0.59 -2.67 -1.19
CA THR A 198 -1.75 -3.28 -0.52
C THR A 198 -1.48 -4.77 -0.25
N SER A 199 -1.52 -5.17 1.02
CA SER A 199 -1.49 -6.56 1.43
C SER A 199 -2.80 -7.24 1.04
N MET A 200 -2.76 -8.21 0.13
CA MET A 200 -3.96 -8.89 -0.41
C MET A 200 -4.52 -9.95 0.58
N SER A 201 -4.83 -9.53 1.80
CA SER A 201 -5.28 -10.35 2.92
C SER A 201 -6.72 -10.02 3.33
N GLU A 202 -7.54 -11.04 3.55
CA GLU A 202 -8.95 -10.90 3.97
C GLU A 202 -9.08 -10.20 5.34
N VAL A 203 -8.03 -10.18 6.17
CA VAL A 203 -7.96 -9.43 7.44
C VAL A 203 -8.40 -7.98 7.25
N LEU A 204 -8.07 -7.33 6.12
CA LEU A 204 -8.41 -5.93 5.89
C LEU A 204 -9.92 -5.68 5.78
N PHE A 205 -10.73 -6.70 5.44
CA PHE A 205 -12.19 -6.61 5.40
C PHE A 205 -12.81 -6.54 6.81
N ASP A 206 -12.16 -7.11 7.82
CA ASP A 206 -12.55 -6.98 9.23
C ASP A 206 -12.18 -5.60 9.79
N TYR A 207 -11.20 -4.95 9.16
CA TYR A 207 -10.76 -3.61 9.52
C TYR A 207 -11.55 -2.49 8.83
N GLY A 208 -12.38 -2.79 7.83
CA GLY A 208 -13.26 -1.79 7.20
C GLY A 208 -13.04 -1.55 5.72
N ALA A 209 -12.16 -2.30 5.06
CA ALA A 209 -12.12 -2.29 3.60
C ALA A 209 -13.32 -3.06 3.04
N ASP A 210 -13.80 -2.66 1.86
CA ASP A 210 -14.76 -3.41 1.05
C ASP A 210 -14.07 -4.02 -0.18
N MET A 211 -13.03 -3.35 -0.68
CA MET A 211 -12.24 -3.80 -1.82
C MET A 211 -10.73 -3.65 -1.58
N LEU A 212 -9.97 -4.67 -1.99
CA LEU A 212 -8.51 -4.63 -2.07
C LEU A 212 -8.09 -4.70 -3.53
N ALA A 213 -7.38 -3.67 -3.98
CA ALA A 213 -6.82 -3.57 -5.32
C ALA A 213 -5.29 -3.47 -5.26
N GLY A 214 -4.62 -4.61 -5.43
CA GLY A 214 -3.16 -4.73 -5.29
C GLY A 214 -2.51 -5.42 -6.49
N VAL A 215 -1.32 -5.95 -6.27
CA VAL A 215 -0.52 -6.61 -7.32
C VAL A 215 -0.12 -8.03 -6.92
N GLU A 216 -0.10 -8.91 -7.89
CA GLU A 216 0.59 -10.19 -7.84
C GLU A 216 1.89 -10.08 -8.63
N ILE A 217 3.01 -10.44 -8.00
CA ILE A 217 4.32 -10.50 -8.65
C ILE A 217 4.48 -11.88 -9.28
N ILE A 218 4.61 -11.91 -10.61
CA ILE A 218 4.77 -13.12 -11.42
C ILE A 218 6.24 -13.49 -11.57
N ASP A 219 7.11 -12.48 -11.70
CA ASP A 219 8.56 -12.65 -11.81
C ASP A 219 9.27 -11.73 -10.78
N PRO A 220 9.48 -12.22 -9.55
CA PRO A 220 10.12 -11.44 -8.51
C PRO A 220 11.56 -11.02 -8.85
N GLU A 221 12.31 -11.86 -9.55
CA GLU A 221 13.73 -11.62 -9.86
C GLU A 221 13.89 -10.42 -10.81
N THR A 222 13.07 -10.38 -11.87
CA THR A 222 13.06 -9.24 -12.78
C THR A 222 12.58 -7.96 -12.09
N ILE A 223 11.60 -8.04 -11.18
CA ILE A 223 11.14 -6.89 -10.41
C ILE A 223 12.25 -6.35 -9.49
N LEU A 224 12.96 -7.23 -8.78
CA LEU A 224 14.11 -6.87 -7.96
C LEU A 224 15.20 -6.17 -8.79
N GLN A 225 15.51 -6.70 -9.99
CA GLN A 225 16.47 -6.08 -10.90
C GLN A 225 16.05 -4.66 -11.31
N LYS A 226 14.78 -4.46 -11.70
CA LYS A 226 14.26 -3.13 -12.08
C LYS A 226 14.33 -2.14 -10.92
N ILE A 227 13.95 -2.58 -9.72
CA ILE A 227 14.00 -1.75 -8.49
C ILE A 227 15.45 -1.33 -8.16
N SER A 228 16.45 -2.18 -8.43
CA SER A 228 17.86 -1.81 -8.26
C SER A 228 18.37 -0.77 -9.24
N GLN A 229 17.72 -0.61 -10.39
CA GLN A 229 18.22 0.22 -11.49
C GLN A 229 17.59 1.60 -11.57
N SER A 230 16.43 1.85 -10.95
CA SER A 230 15.88 3.18 -10.71
C SER A 230 14.54 3.10 -9.95
N GLY A 231 13.92 4.25 -9.73
CA GLY A 231 12.51 4.40 -9.38
C GLY A 231 11.60 4.61 -10.59
N GLY A 232 10.29 4.49 -10.35
CA GLY A 232 9.23 4.65 -11.33
C GLY A 232 7.90 4.21 -10.73
N MET A 233 6.84 4.07 -11.51
CA MET A 233 5.59 3.50 -11.03
C MET A 233 5.53 2.01 -11.38
N ILE A 234 5.26 1.14 -10.40
CA ILE A 234 4.92 -0.27 -10.68
C ILE A 234 3.57 -0.28 -11.40
N ASN A 235 3.61 -0.60 -12.69
CA ASN A 235 2.45 -0.70 -13.56
C ASN A 235 2.76 -1.65 -14.73
N THR A 236 1.75 -2.04 -15.48
CA THR A 236 1.88 -2.99 -16.60
C THR A 236 2.62 -2.44 -17.82
N LYS A 237 2.86 -1.12 -17.92
CA LYS A 237 3.68 -0.53 -19.00
C LYS A 237 5.18 -0.73 -18.76
N VAL A 238 5.63 -0.62 -17.51
CA VAL A 238 7.04 -0.77 -17.12
C VAL A 238 7.34 -2.21 -16.69
N CYS A 239 6.38 -2.85 -16.03
CA CYS A 239 6.41 -4.26 -15.61
C CYS A 239 5.49 -5.09 -16.53
N LYS A 240 5.92 -5.26 -17.79
CA LYS A 240 5.22 -6.03 -18.81
C LYS A 240 5.34 -7.52 -18.55
N GLY A 241 4.31 -8.09 -17.92
CA GLY A 241 4.20 -9.53 -17.68
C GLY A 241 4.82 -9.99 -16.36
N GLU A 242 5.59 -9.14 -15.68
CA GLU A 242 6.14 -9.48 -14.35
C GLU A 242 5.15 -9.21 -13.21
N ILE A 243 4.04 -8.51 -13.49
CA ILE A 243 2.97 -8.27 -12.51
C ILE A 243 1.58 -8.51 -13.11
N LYS A 244 0.60 -8.79 -12.24
CA LYS A 244 -0.83 -8.73 -12.54
C LYS A 244 -1.55 -7.92 -11.47
N PHE A 245 -2.47 -7.04 -11.89
CA PHE A 245 -3.38 -6.42 -10.94
C PHE A 245 -4.43 -7.43 -10.47
N ARG A 246 -4.71 -7.40 -9.17
CA ARG A 246 -5.67 -8.27 -8.50
C ARG A 246 -6.66 -7.43 -7.72
N VAL A 247 -7.93 -7.82 -7.81
CA VAL A 247 -9.01 -7.21 -7.04
C VAL A 247 -9.72 -8.29 -6.22
N MET A 248 -9.80 -8.06 -4.91
CA MET A 248 -10.63 -8.83 -3.97
C MET A 248 -11.74 -7.91 -3.47
N GLU A 249 -12.94 -8.47 -3.34
CA GLU A 249 -14.14 -7.81 -2.79
C GLU A 249 -14.65 -8.70 -1.65
N LYS A 250 -15.23 -8.06 -0.63
CA LYS A 250 -15.82 -8.71 0.53
C LYS A 250 -17.04 -9.57 0.18
#